data_AF-A0A957QAK6-F1
#
_entry.id   AF-A0A957QAK6-F1
#
_cell.length_a   1.000
_cell.length_b   1.000
_cell.length_c   1.000
_cell.angle_alpha   90.00
_cell.angle_beta   90.00
_cell.angle_gamma   90.00
#
_symmetry.space_group_name_H-M   'P 1'
#
loop_
_entity.id
_entity.type
_entity.pdbx_description
1 polymer ?
#
loop_
_entity_poly.entity_id
_entity_poly.type
_entity_poly.pdbx_seq_one_letter_code
_entity_poly.pdbx_strand_id
1 'polypeptide(L)'
;MSICLLLVAGCGTIVPTIEILLQQQTHAPTVAAANTPTVTQPDLPAAWIGRMELGDPEAPIVVEAYEDFLCPHCRDWTDTVESQLMAQYIKAGTVRLVFHNFPLQGFAPGSHMAAMASQCAADQGLFWPYHDYLFAAQSSGQAGFMRE
;
A
#
# COMPACT_ATOMS: atom_id res chain seq x y z
N MET A 1 -33.19 -40.42 -26.85
CA MET A 1 -34.20 -40.47 -27.93
C MET A 1 -34.17 -39.15 -28.69
N SER A 2 -33.84 -39.24 -29.98
CA SER A 2 -34.06 -38.30 -31.12
C SER A 2 -34.10 -36.79 -30.86
N ILE A 3 -33.06 -36.03 -31.28
CA ILE A 3 -32.91 -35.39 -32.61
C ILE A 3 -34.08 -34.47 -32.95
N CYS A 4 -33.81 -33.16 -32.98
CA CYS A 4 -34.39 -32.29 -34.01
C CYS A 4 -33.40 -31.15 -34.34
N LEU A 5 -32.56 -31.44 -35.32
CA LEU A 5 -31.73 -30.50 -36.06
C LEU A 5 -32.66 -29.70 -36.99
N LEU A 6 -32.88 -28.42 -36.72
CA LEU A 6 -33.48 -27.48 -37.67
C LEU A 6 -32.61 -26.23 -37.76
N LEU A 7 -31.80 -26.22 -38.82
CA LEU A 7 -31.16 -25.05 -39.40
C LEU A 7 -32.21 -24.00 -39.76
N VAL A 8 -32.15 -22.83 -39.11
CA VAL A 8 -32.70 -21.60 -39.67
C VAL A 8 -31.55 -20.61 -39.78
N ALA A 9 -31.00 -20.52 -40.99
CA ALA A 9 -30.22 -19.38 -41.42
C ALA A 9 -31.16 -18.17 -41.49
N GLY A 10 -30.95 -17.18 -40.65
CA GLY A 10 -31.72 -15.94 -40.60
C GLY A 10 -30.81 -14.78 -40.23
N CYS A 11 -30.35 -14.09 -41.27
CA CYS A 11 -29.58 -12.86 -41.22
C CYS A 11 -30.42 -11.71 -40.62
N GLY A 12 -29.79 -10.83 -39.84
CA GLY A 12 -30.22 -9.43 -39.73
C GLY A 12 -30.75 -9.00 -38.37
N THR A 13 -29.88 -8.28 -37.64
CA THR A 13 -30.20 -7.13 -36.77
C THR A 13 -31.10 -7.48 -35.57
N ILE A 14 -30.73 -7.37 -34.29
CA ILE A 14 -30.47 -6.12 -33.52
C ILE A 14 -29.79 -6.52 -32.17
N VAL A 15 -29.20 -7.71 -32.03
CA VAL A 15 -28.76 -8.25 -30.72
C VAL A 15 -27.32 -7.88 -30.26
N PRO A 16 -26.38 -7.28 -31.04
CA PRO A 16 -24.99 -7.29 -30.61
C PRO A 16 -24.63 -6.23 -29.56
N THR A 17 -25.51 -5.27 -29.22
CA THR A 17 -25.14 -4.17 -28.30
C THR A 17 -25.26 -4.50 -26.81
N ILE A 18 -26.10 -5.48 -26.42
CA ILE A 18 -26.21 -5.88 -25.00
C ILE A 18 -25.09 -6.85 -24.60
N GLU A 19 -24.61 -7.68 -25.52
CA GLU A 19 -23.51 -8.64 -25.25
C GLU A 19 -22.13 -7.99 -25.16
N ILE A 20 -21.89 -6.89 -25.90
CA ILE A 20 -20.60 -6.16 -25.81
C ILE A 20 -20.43 -5.49 -24.42
N LEU A 21 -21.52 -5.09 -23.77
CA LEU A 21 -21.48 -4.47 -22.44
C LEU A 21 -21.29 -5.46 -21.28
N LEU A 22 -21.62 -6.74 -21.47
CA LEU A 22 -21.36 -7.79 -20.46
C LEU A 22 -19.98 -8.47 -20.61
N GLN A 23 -19.33 -8.40 -21.76
CA GLN A 23 -17.99 -8.98 -21.95
C GLN A 23 -16.84 -8.11 -21.41
N GLN A 24 -17.08 -6.82 -21.10
CA GLN A 24 -16.03 -5.95 -20.54
C GLN A 24 -15.88 -6.05 -19.01
N GLN A 25 -16.76 -6.75 -18.29
CA GLN A 25 -16.69 -6.88 -16.83
C GLN A 25 -16.06 -8.19 -16.32
N THR A 26 -15.68 -9.13 -17.18
CA THR A 26 -14.97 -10.35 -16.75
C THR A 26 -13.45 -10.19 -16.66
N HIS A 27 -12.92 -9.02 -17.01
CA HIS A 27 -11.53 -8.65 -16.75
C HIS A 27 -11.46 -7.67 -15.58
N ALA A 28 -12.08 -8.02 -14.44
CA ALA A 28 -11.42 -7.66 -13.20
C ALA A 28 -9.99 -8.22 -13.34
N PRO A 29 -8.92 -7.42 -13.15
CA PRO A 29 -7.62 -8.02 -13.00
C PRO A 29 -7.80 -9.00 -11.84
N THR A 30 -7.77 -10.29 -12.16
CA THR A 30 -7.39 -11.27 -11.15
C THR A 30 -5.97 -10.83 -10.86
N VAL A 31 -5.82 -9.96 -9.86
CA VAL A 31 -4.59 -9.86 -9.12
C VAL A 31 -4.49 -11.26 -8.53
N ALA A 32 -3.95 -12.19 -9.34
CA ALA A 32 -3.48 -13.48 -8.89
C ALA A 32 -2.68 -13.10 -7.66
N ALA A 33 -3.14 -13.52 -6.47
CA ALA A 33 -2.61 -13.12 -5.18
C ALA A 33 -1.09 -13.09 -5.33
N ALA A 34 -0.57 -11.90 -5.58
CA ALA A 34 0.76 -11.75 -6.11
C ALA A 34 1.60 -12.03 -4.90
N ASN A 35 2.25 -13.20 -4.87
CA ASN A 35 3.11 -13.72 -3.81
C ASN A 35 3.43 -12.60 -2.84
N THR A 36 2.61 -12.45 -1.79
CA THR A 36 2.72 -11.31 -0.90
C THR A 36 4.16 -11.30 -0.45
N PRO A 37 4.98 -10.32 -0.84
CA PRO A 37 6.34 -10.31 -0.40
C PRO A 37 6.21 -10.09 1.10
N THR A 38 6.44 -11.13 1.89
CA THR A 38 6.54 -10.99 3.34
C THR A 38 7.82 -10.21 3.55
N VAL A 39 7.76 -8.89 3.39
CA VAL A 39 8.89 -8.04 3.71
C VAL A 39 8.75 -7.75 5.19
N THR A 40 9.36 -8.68 5.91
CA THR A 40 9.43 -8.77 7.35
C THR A 40 10.20 -7.56 7.87
N GLN A 41 9.64 -6.81 8.81
CA GLN A 41 10.49 -6.34 9.91
C GLN A 41 10.92 -7.61 10.65
N PRO A 42 12.14 -8.12 10.41
CA PRO A 42 12.49 -9.52 10.73
C PRO A 42 12.47 -9.83 12.23
N ASP A 43 12.37 -8.78 13.03
CA ASP A 43 12.53 -8.73 14.47
C ASP A 43 11.22 -8.52 15.23
N LEU A 44 10.07 -8.39 14.55
CA LEU A 44 8.75 -8.29 15.19
C LEU A 44 7.82 -9.47 14.86
N PRO A 45 6.91 -9.85 15.78
CA PRO A 45 5.82 -10.77 15.48
C PRO A 45 4.96 -10.26 14.32
N ALA A 46 4.53 -11.13 13.41
CA ALA A 46 3.67 -10.74 12.28
C ALA A 46 2.35 -10.08 12.73
N ALA A 47 1.82 -10.47 13.89
CA ALA A 47 0.61 -9.88 14.46
C ALA A 47 0.80 -8.42 14.95
N TRP A 48 2.05 -7.97 15.10
CA TRP A 48 2.39 -6.61 15.50
C TRP A 48 2.63 -5.69 14.29
N ILE A 49 2.52 -6.22 13.07
CA ILE A 49 2.71 -5.46 11.84
C ILE A 49 1.34 -5.25 11.20
N GLY A 50 0.78 -4.07 11.42
CA GLY A 50 -0.49 -3.64 10.82
C GLY A 50 -0.30 -2.97 9.47
N ARG A 51 -1.40 -2.46 8.89
CA ARG A 51 -1.38 -1.77 7.59
C ARG A 51 -0.44 -0.57 7.59
N MET A 52 -0.51 0.27 8.63
CA MET A 52 0.38 1.41 8.87
C MET A 52 0.70 1.51 10.37
N GLU A 53 0.74 0.36 11.03
CA GLU A 53 0.90 0.25 12.49
C GLU A 53 2.00 -0.74 12.82
N LEU A 54 2.62 -0.54 13.97
CA LEU A 54 3.79 -1.29 14.40
C LEU A 54 3.86 -1.44 15.91
N GLY A 55 3.94 -2.68 16.38
CA GLY A 55 4.00 -3.01 17.81
C GLY A 55 2.80 -3.80 18.28
N ASP A 56 2.80 -4.14 19.57
CA ASP A 56 1.74 -4.94 20.19
C ASP A 56 0.39 -4.20 20.09
N PRO A 57 -0.67 -4.80 19.50
CA PRO A 57 -2.00 -4.22 19.49
C PRO A 57 -2.54 -3.88 20.89
N GLU A 58 -2.06 -4.59 21.92
CA GLU A 58 -2.41 -4.39 23.33
C GLU A 58 -1.40 -3.50 24.08
N ALA A 59 -0.45 -2.87 23.38
CA ALA A 59 0.52 -1.96 23.98
C ALA A 59 -0.20 -0.82 24.73
N PRO A 60 0.18 -0.52 25.98
CA PRO A 60 -0.52 0.47 26.81
C PRO A 60 -0.33 1.91 26.30
N ILE A 61 0.66 2.15 25.44
CA ILE A 61 0.99 3.48 24.90
C ILE A 61 0.91 3.43 23.38
N VAL A 62 0.28 4.46 22.81
CA VAL A 62 0.14 4.66 21.37
C VAL A 62 0.85 5.95 20.98
N VAL A 63 1.74 5.87 19.99
CA VAL A 63 2.36 7.02 19.36
C VAL A 63 1.74 7.17 17.99
N GLU A 64 1.08 8.30 17.73
CA GLU A 64 0.56 8.65 16.40
C GLU A 64 1.56 9.59 15.71
N ALA A 65 2.20 9.11 14.65
CA ALA A 65 3.14 9.89 13.85
C ALA A 65 2.43 10.42 12.60
N TYR A 66 2.40 11.74 12.44
CA TYR A 66 1.84 12.42 11.27
C TYR A 66 2.98 12.95 10.42
N GLU A 67 3.24 12.30 9.29
CA GLU A 67 4.48 12.54 8.54
C GLU A 67 4.29 12.77 7.04
N ASP A 68 5.26 13.47 6.47
CA ASP A 68 5.42 13.67 5.03
C ASP A 68 6.78 13.09 4.60
N PHE A 69 6.75 12.15 3.65
CA PHE A 69 7.95 11.50 3.11
C PHE A 69 8.95 12.45 2.46
N LEU A 70 8.54 13.65 2.06
CA LEU A 70 9.45 14.66 1.51
C LEU A 70 9.93 15.67 2.55
N CYS A 71 9.40 15.67 3.77
CA CYS A 71 9.82 16.58 4.84
C CYS A 71 11.19 16.15 5.42
N PRO A 72 12.20 17.04 5.44
CA PRO A 72 13.52 16.71 5.98
C PRO A 72 13.49 16.44 7.50
N HIS A 73 12.60 17.11 8.24
CA HIS A 73 12.46 16.87 9.68
C HIS A 73 11.75 15.56 10.01
N CYS A 74 10.82 15.11 9.15
CA CYS A 74 10.25 13.77 9.28
C CYS A 74 11.35 12.71 9.07
N ARG A 75 12.21 12.90 8.06
CA ARG A 75 13.38 12.03 7.87
C ARG A 75 14.31 12.01 9.08
N ASP A 76 14.63 13.17 9.65
CA ASP A 76 15.45 13.23 10.87
C ASP A 76 14.78 12.49 12.03
N TRP A 77 13.44 12.57 12.15
CA TRP A 77 12.67 11.84 13.16
C TRP A 77 12.71 10.32 12.93
N THR A 78 12.49 9.85 11.70
CA THR A 78 12.59 8.43 11.33
C THR A 78 13.98 7.87 11.62
N ASP A 79 15.04 8.58 11.20
CA ASP A 79 16.43 8.15 11.37
C ASP A 79 16.86 8.10 12.85
N THR A 80 16.23 8.90 13.72
CA THR A 80 16.68 9.06 15.11
C THR A 80 15.66 8.60 16.16
N VAL A 81 14.48 9.20 16.21
CA VAL A 81 13.47 8.98 17.24
C VAL A 81 12.72 7.67 16.99
N GLU A 82 12.26 7.43 15.76
CA GLU A 82 11.55 6.20 15.41
C GLU A 82 12.44 4.97 15.61
N SER A 83 13.70 5.04 15.17
CA SER A 83 14.69 3.97 15.37
C SER A 83 14.89 3.63 16.87
N GLN A 84 14.96 4.64 17.74
CA GLN A 84 15.03 4.43 19.19
C GLN A 84 13.72 3.87 19.75
N LEU A 85 12.58 4.36 19.26
CA LEU A 85 11.26 3.88 19.66
C LEU A 85 11.09 2.40 19.34
N MET A 86 11.48 2.01 18.14
CA MET A 86 11.54 0.64 17.67
C MET A 86 12.38 -0.24 18.61
N ALA A 87 13.64 0.16 18.82
CA ALA A 87 14.60 -0.65 19.56
C ALA A 87 14.24 -0.84 21.04
N GLN A 88 13.72 0.20 21.69
CA GLN A 88 13.55 0.21 23.15
C GLN A 88 12.12 -0.10 23.60
N TYR A 89 11.10 0.28 22.83
CA TYR A 89 9.72 0.29 23.31
C TYR A 89 8.78 -0.58 22.49
N ILE A 90 8.87 -0.55 21.15
CA ILE A 90 8.03 -1.36 20.27
C ILE A 90 8.39 -2.84 20.41
N LYS A 91 9.68 -3.19 20.31
CA LYS A 91 10.16 -4.57 20.52
C LYS A 91 9.86 -5.10 21.93
N ALA A 92 9.78 -4.21 22.91
CA ALA A 92 9.42 -4.56 24.29
C ALA A 92 7.90 -4.73 24.49
N GLY A 93 7.07 -4.47 23.46
CA GLY A 93 5.61 -4.55 23.54
C GLY A 93 4.97 -3.43 24.38
N THR A 94 5.70 -2.36 24.67
CA THR A 94 5.22 -1.27 25.54
C THR A 94 4.61 -0.10 24.77
N VAL A 95 4.98 0.05 23.50
CA VAL A 95 4.48 1.10 22.60
C VAL A 95 4.02 0.47 21.30
N ARG A 96 2.90 0.94 20.76
CA ARG A 96 2.56 0.79 19.34
C ARG A 96 2.66 2.14 18.63
N LEU A 97 3.23 2.13 17.43
CA LEU A 97 3.34 3.26 16.53
C LEU A 97 2.25 3.15 15.46
N VAL A 98 1.53 4.25 15.23
CA VAL A 98 0.53 4.39 14.17
C VAL A 98 0.98 5.52 13.25
N PHE A 99 1.21 5.21 11.98
CA PHE A 99 1.62 6.19 10.99
C PHE A 99 0.41 6.78 10.28
N HIS A 100 0.42 8.10 10.13
CA HIS A 100 -0.58 8.88 9.40
C HIS A 100 0.12 9.70 8.32
N ASN A 101 -0.30 9.51 7.07
CA ASN A 101 0.12 10.37 5.97
C ASN A 101 -0.37 11.81 6.21
N PHE A 102 0.56 12.76 6.26
CA PHE A 102 0.28 14.20 6.39
C PHE A 102 1.03 14.99 5.32
N PRO A 103 0.65 14.86 4.03
CA PRO A 103 1.32 15.54 2.93
C PRO A 103 1.22 17.07 3.07
N LEU A 104 2.35 17.74 3.27
CA LEU A 104 2.44 19.17 3.48
C LEU A 104 2.26 19.91 2.15
N GLN A 105 1.12 20.58 2.02
CA GLN A 105 0.80 21.39 0.84
C GLN A 105 1.83 22.50 0.64
N GLY A 106 2.35 22.64 -0.58
CA GLY A 106 3.28 23.71 -0.96
C GLY A 106 4.74 23.49 -0.54
N PHE A 107 5.05 22.44 0.23
CA PHE A 107 6.42 22.10 0.60
C PHE A 107 7.14 21.37 -0.54
N ALA A 108 6.54 20.31 -1.06
CA ALA A 108 7.07 19.57 -2.20
C ALA A 108 5.94 18.99 -3.08
N PRO A 109 6.00 19.15 -4.42
CA PRO A 109 5.04 18.59 -5.36
C PRO A 109 4.77 17.08 -5.21
N GLY A 110 5.75 16.31 -4.73
CA GLY A 110 5.67 14.85 -4.63
C GLY A 110 4.99 14.30 -3.38
N SER A 111 4.67 15.12 -2.36
CA SER A 111 4.17 14.65 -1.06
C SER A 111 2.89 13.84 -1.16
N HIS A 112 1.91 14.31 -1.94
CA HIS A 112 0.67 13.57 -2.15
C HIS A 112 0.89 12.25 -2.89
N MET A 113 1.78 12.22 -3.88
CA MET A 113 2.07 10.98 -4.62
C MET A 113 2.79 9.96 -3.74
N ALA A 114 3.76 10.37 -2.93
CA ALA A 114 4.43 9.50 -1.97
C ALA A 114 3.43 8.91 -0.94
N ALA A 115 2.51 9.74 -0.42
CA ALA A 115 1.46 9.30 0.49
C ALA A 115 0.44 8.34 -0.15
N MET A 116 0.13 8.50 -1.44
CA MET A 116 -0.72 7.55 -2.17
C MET A 116 0.03 6.24 -2.42
N ALA A 117 1.30 6.31 -2.83
CA ALA A 117 2.11 5.13 -3.08
C ALA A 117 2.34 4.32 -1.80
N SER A 118 2.51 4.98 -0.65
CA SER A 118 2.62 4.31 0.65
C SER A 118 1.34 3.55 1.01
N GLN A 119 0.16 4.08 0.69
CA GLN A 119 -1.11 3.37 0.87
C GLN A 119 -1.24 2.16 -0.06
N CYS A 120 -0.80 2.28 -1.31
CA CYS A 120 -0.75 1.12 -2.22
C CYS A 120 0.19 0.02 -1.72
N ALA A 121 1.33 0.39 -1.13
CA ALA A 121 2.23 -0.55 -0.48
C ALA A 121 1.58 -1.17 0.76
N ALA A 122 0.85 -0.37 1.54
CA ALA A 122 0.12 -0.84 2.72
C ALA A 122 -0.96 -1.88 2.38
N ASP A 123 -1.68 -1.69 1.26
CA ASP A 123 -2.67 -2.67 0.78
C ASP A 123 -2.04 -4.01 0.38
N GLN A 124 -0.74 -4.00 0.10
CA GLN A 124 0.06 -5.19 -0.22
C GLN A 124 0.80 -5.76 1.02
N GLY A 125 0.60 -5.18 2.21
CA GLY A 125 1.33 -5.56 3.43
C GLY A 125 2.80 -5.13 3.43
N LEU A 126 3.15 -4.13 2.61
CA LEU A 126 4.51 -3.66 2.35
C LEU A 126 4.76 -2.23 2.82
N PHE A 127 3.92 -1.71 3.71
CA PHE A 127 4.01 -0.32 4.15
C PHE A 127 5.39 0.02 4.74
N TRP A 128 5.82 -0.65 5.82
CA TRP A 128 7.08 -0.34 6.52
C TRP A 128 8.35 -0.43 5.65
N PRO A 129 8.53 -1.48 4.83
CA PRO A 129 9.65 -1.51 3.89
C PRO A 129 9.61 -0.38 2.85
N TYR A 130 8.41 -0.03 2.39
CA TYR A 130 8.24 1.07 1.44
C TYR A 130 8.42 2.43 2.10
N HIS A 131 7.99 2.58 3.35
CA HIS A 131 8.24 3.74 4.21
C HIS A 131 9.75 4.00 4.34
N ASP A 132 10.52 2.97 4.70
CA ASP A 132 11.97 3.08 4.83
C ASP A 132 12.63 3.43 3.48
N TYR A 133 12.13 2.84 2.39
CA TYR A 133 12.57 3.17 1.04
C TYR A 133 12.29 4.64 0.69
N LEU A 134 11.09 5.15 0.96
CA LEU A 134 10.70 6.54 0.67
C LEU A 134 11.59 7.54 1.43
N PHE A 135 11.83 7.31 2.72
CA PHE A 135 12.69 8.19 3.51
C PHE A 135 14.17 8.09 3.11
N ALA A 136 14.66 6.91 2.74
CA ALA A 136 16.01 6.76 2.18
C ALA A 136 16.15 7.49 0.84
N ALA A 137 15.13 7.39 -0.02
CA ALA A 137 15.09 8.03 -1.34
C ALA A 137 14.97 9.56 -1.29
N GLN A 138 14.56 10.14 -0.15
CA GLN A 138 14.46 11.60 0.02
C GLN A 138 15.79 12.32 -0.28
N SER A 139 16.92 11.69 0.04
CA SER A 139 18.27 12.20 -0.28
C SER A 139 18.53 12.39 -1.78
N SER A 140 17.76 11.69 -2.63
CA SER A 140 17.81 11.78 -4.10
C SER A 140 16.79 12.79 -4.67
N GLY A 141 16.07 13.52 -3.81
CA GLY A 141 15.04 14.47 -4.18
C GLY A 141 13.82 13.83 -4.86
N GLN A 142 12.97 14.64 -5.51
CA GLN A 142 11.75 14.17 -6.20
C GLN A 142 12.03 13.09 -7.26
N ALA A 143 13.21 13.13 -7.89
CA ALA A 143 13.62 12.11 -8.87
C ALA A 143 13.79 10.72 -8.23
N GLY A 144 14.12 10.63 -6.94
CA GLY A 144 14.20 9.37 -6.20
C GLY A 144 12.85 8.66 -6.06
N PHE A 145 11.75 9.42 -6.06
CA PHE A 145 10.38 8.91 -5.93
C PHE A 145 9.73 8.52 -7.27
N MET A 146 10.27 8.97 -8.40
CA MET A 146 9.69 8.80 -9.75
C MET A 146 10.42 7.75 -10.60
N ARG A 147 11.26 6.91 -10.00
CA ARG A 147 11.96 5.85 -10.75
C ARG A 147 11.01 4.67 -11.02
N GLU A 148 10.50 4.67 -12.25
CA GLU A 148 9.86 3.56 -12.95
C GLU A 148 10.86 2.49 -13.44
#